data_AF-K9RL13-F1
#
_entry.id   AF-K9RL13-F1
#
_cell.length_a   1.000
_cell.length_b   1.000
_cell.length_c   1.000
_cell.angle_alpha   90.00
_cell.angle_beta   90.00
_cell.angle_gamma   90.00
#
_symmetry.space_group_name_H-M   'P 1'
#
loop_
_entity.id
_entity.type
_entity.pdbx_description
1 polymer ?
#
loop_
_entity_poly.entity_id
_entity_poly.type
_entity_poly.pdbx_seq_one_letter_code
_entity_poly.pdbx_strand_id
1 'polypeptide(L)'
;MLGYDTNNINPSHKLKLLFMMNKALRSAWEEFQYMISQIDNQDNGITIFKCIQTWYLDNKKLLSPRLIEEYGLEELINIDTAYYPLEKSECTSEEIKRFLKLQPSSEECMIVWLRDILWELVVLSVDIECKNCGKLEMSALFNIKTENVFFECTQCGWVKTIDGYSDESIKTIRLATNQDLKIAGLI
;
A
#
# COMPACT_ATOMS: atom_id res chain seq x y z
N MET A 1 -11.41 17.14 60.94
CA MET A 1 -12.88 17.36 60.88
C MET A 1 -13.14 18.13 59.60
N LEU A 2 -13.79 17.65 58.54
CA LEU A 2 -14.50 16.43 58.13
C LEU A 2 -14.20 16.33 56.60
N GLY A 3 -13.83 15.19 56.02
CA GLY A 3 -14.75 14.18 55.51
C GLY A 3 -14.44 13.95 54.00
N TYR A 4 -14.38 12.69 53.58
CA TYR A 4 -14.02 12.19 52.25
C TYR A 4 -15.02 12.58 51.16
N ASP A 5 -14.57 12.67 49.89
CA ASP A 5 -15.04 11.71 48.88
C ASP A 5 -14.10 11.59 47.67
N THR A 6 -13.75 10.33 47.41
CA THR A 6 -13.01 9.80 46.26
C THR A 6 -13.96 9.55 45.09
N ASN A 7 -13.41 9.61 43.86
CA ASN A 7 -13.98 9.12 42.60
C ASN A 7 -15.02 10.01 41.92
N ASN A 8 -14.65 10.69 40.82
CA ASN A 8 -15.40 10.56 39.56
C ASN A 8 -14.70 11.28 38.37
N ILE A 9 -13.69 10.65 37.74
CA ILE A 9 -13.48 10.88 36.30
C ILE A 9 -13.26 9.52 35.64
N ASN A 10 -14.29 9.15 34.90
CA ASN A 10 -14.55 7.90 34.22
C ASN A 10 -13.36 7.40 33.34
N PRO A 11 -12.83 6.18 33.56
CA PRO A 11 -11.78 5.59 32.72
C PRO A 11 -12.31 4.87 31.46
N SER A 12 -13.51 5.18 30.95
CA SER A 12 -14.17 4.39 29.90
C SER A 12 -14.02 4.87 28.44
N HIS A 13 -13.06 5.73 28.07
CA HIS A 13 -12.97 6.22 26.67
C HIS A 13 -11.58 6.19 26.02
N LYS A 14 -10.69 5.28 26.46
CA LYS A 14 -9.52 4.86 25.67
C LYS A 14 -9.24 3.36 25.83
N LEU A 15 -10.26 2.53 25.66
CA LEU A 15 -10.02 1.18 25.14
C LEU A 15 -9.66 1.33 23.66
N LYS A 16 -8.36 1.51 23.38
CA LYS A 16 -7.79 0.93 22.16
C LYS A 16 -8.11 -0.55 22.26
N LEU A 17 -9.20 -0.97 21.63
CA LEU A 17 -9.42 -2.37 21.29
C LEU A 17 -8.22 -2.76 20.43
N LEU A 18 -7.19 -3.32 21.08
CA LEU A 18 -6.21 -4.16 20.40
C LEU A 18 -7.04 -5.31 19.82
N PHE A 19 -7.47 -5.18 18.57
CA PHE A 19 -8.02 -6.28 17.83
C PHE A 19 -6.86 -7.25 17.57
N MET A 20 -6.60 -8.11 18.55
CA MET A 20 -5.80 -9.30 18.33
C MET A 20 -6.43 -10.06 17.16
N MET A 21 -5.60 -10.51 16.21
CA MET A 21 -6.12 -11.30 15.09
C MET A 21 -6.96 -12.46 15.60
N ASN A 22 -8.18 -12.57 15.07
CA ASN A 22 -9.01 -13.73 15.34
C ASN A 22 -8.42 -14.97 14.63
N LYS A 23 -8.92 -16.16 14.98
CA LYS A 23 -8.40 -17.42 14.41
C LYS A 23 -8.54 -17.48 12.89
N ALA A 24 -9.65 -16.98 12.34
CA ALA A 24 -9.90 -17.01 10.90
C ALA A 24 -8.90 -16.13 10.13
N LEU A 25 -8.63 -14.92 10.63
CA LEU A 25 -7.62 -14.02 10.06
C LEU A 25 -6.21 -14.61 10.11
N ARG A 26 -5.86 -15.32 11.19
CA ARG A 26 -4.58 -16.04 11.26
C ARG A 26 -4.48 -17.12 10.20
N SER A 27 -5.51 -17.94 10.05
CA SER A 27 -5.52 -18.98 9.02
C SER A 27 -5.51 -18.40 7.60
N ALA A 28 -6.20 -17.29 7.36
CA ALA A 28 -6.11 -16.57 6.09
C ALA A 28 -4.69 -16.06 5.82
N TRP A 29 -3.98 -15.58 6.85
CA TRP A 29 -2.58 -15.18 6.70
C TRP A 29 -1.64 -16.36 6.44
N GLU A 30 -1.85 -17.50 7.10
CA GLU A 30 -1.09 -18.72 6.84
C GLU A 30 -1.31 -19.22 5.40
N GLU A 31 -2.54 -19.10 4.88
CA GLU A 31 -2.84 -19.35 3.47
C GLU A 31 -2.10 -18.38 2.54
N PHE A 32 -2.08 -17.08 2.86
CA PHE A 32 -1.29 -16.10 2.12
C PHE A 32 0.19 -16.51 2.06
N GLN A 33 0.77 -16.84 3.22
CA GLN A 33 2.16 -17.28 3.31
C GLN A 33 2.40 -18.56 2.50
N TYR A 34 1.46 -19.51 2.53
CA TYR A 34 1.54 -20.69 1.69
C TYR A 34 1.54 -20.33 0.21
N MET A 35 0.65 -19.45 -0.27
CA MET A 35 0.64 -19.01 -1.66
C MET A 35 1.95 -18.31 -2.06
N ILE A 36 2.46 -17.40 -1.21
CA ILE A 36 3.76 -16.75 -1.43
C ILE A 36 4.91 -17.77 -1.50
N SER A 37 4.85 -18.86 -0.73
CA SER A 37 5.89 -19.90 -0.74
C SER A 37 5.99 -20.65 -2.08
N GLN A 38 4.94 -20.60 -2.89
CA GLN A 38 4.89 -21.21 -4.22
C GLN A 38 5.42 -20.30 -5.32
N ILE A 39 5.76 -19.03 -5.02
CA ILE A 39 6.31 -18.09 -5.99
C ILE A 39 7.76 -18.49 -6.32
N ASP A 40 8.01 -18.72 -7.60
CA ASP A 40 9.30 -19.08 -8.14
C ASP A 40 10.21 -17.85 -8.29
N ASN A 41 11.52 -18.08 -8.31
CA ASN A 41 12.49 -16.98 -8.45
C ASN A 41 12.46 -16.29 -9.83
N GLN A 42 11.69 -16.83 -10.78
CA GLN A 42 11.50 -16.29 -12.13
C GLN A 42 10.16 -15.57 -12.29
N ASP A 43 9.30 -15.60 -11.26
CA ASP A 43 8.01 -14.92 -11.30
C ASP A 43 8.20 -13.40 -11.28
N ASN A 44 7.44 -12.73 -12.14
CA ASN A 44 7.48 -11.28 -12.30
C ASN A 44 6.38 -10.59 -11.48
N GLY A 45 6.38 -9.25 -11.48
CA GLY A 45 5.40 -8.44 -10.76
C GLY A 45 3.94 -8.76 -11.09
N ILE A 46 3.63 -9.16 -12.34
CA ILE A 46 2.26 -9.57 -12.72
C ILE A 46 1.86 -10.87 -12.00
N THR A 47 2.73 -11.88 -11.98
CA THR A 47 2.44 -13.14 -11.30
C THR A 47 2.27 -12.93 -9.79
N ILE A 48 3.16 -12.14 -9.19
CA ILE A 48 3.10 -11.80 -7.76
C ILE A 48 1.79 -11.06 -7.45
N PHE A 49 1.44 -10.04 -8.24
CA PHE A 49 0.19 -9.31 -8.06
C PHE A 49 -1.03 -10.21 -8.15
N LYS A 50 -1.10 -11.09 -9.15
CA LYS A 50 -2.22 -12.05 -9.32
C LYS A 50 -2.34 -13.02 -8.15
N CYS A 51 -1.21 -13.43 -7.57
CA CYS A 51 -1.19 -14.24 -6.36
C CYS A 51 -1.86 -13.49 -5.19
N ILE A 52 -1.46 -12.22 -4.95
CA ILE A 52 -2.05 -11.38 -3.90
C ILE A 52 -3.53 -11.10 -4.17
N GLN A 53 -3.89 -10.81 -5.42
CA GLN A 53 -5.26 -10.52 -5.84
C GLN A 53 -6.18 -11.71 -5.61
N THR A 54 -5.73 -12.91 -5.99
CA THR A 54 -6.50 -14.15 -5.76
C THR A 54 -6.75 -14.35 -4.27
N TRP A 55 -5.70 -14.29 -3.45
CA TRP A 55 -5.82 -14.42 -2.00
C TRP A 55 -6.80 -13.40 -1.40
N TYR A 56 -6.69 -12.13 -1.83
CA TYR A 56 -7.55 -11.06 -1.36
C TYR A 56 -9.01 -11.31 -1.70
N LEU A 57 -9.32 -11.72 -2.93
CA LEU A 57 -10.69 -11.98 -3.37
C LEU A 57 -11.33 -13.14 -2.59
N ASP A 58 -10.57 -14.19 -2.32
CA ASP A 58 -11.03 -15.36 -1.56
C ASP A 58 -11.27 -15.02 -0.07
N ASN A 59 -10.46 -14.12 0.48
CA ASN A 59 -10.48 -13.78 1.91
C ASN A 59 -11.14 -12.43 2.26
N LYS A 60 -11.57 -11.63 1.28
CA LYS A 60 -12.11 -10.27 1.48
C LYS A 60 -13.21 -10.19 2.54
N LYS A 61 -14.08 -11.20 2.63
CA LYS A 61 -15.19 -11.25 3.58
C LYS A 61 -14.74 -11.35 5.05
N LEU A 62 -13.49 -11.76 5.29
CA LEU A 62 -12.90 -11.83 6.63
C LEU A 62 -12.28 -10.50 7.06
N LEU A 63 -12.02 -9.62 6.10
CA LEU A 63 -11.38 -8.32 6.30
C LEU A 63 -12.43 -7.25 6.59
N SER A 64 -12.04 -6.28 7.41
CA SER A 64 -12.80 -5.12 7.82
C SER A 64 -12.97 -4.17 6.63
N PRO A 65 -14.21 -3.92 6.19
CA PRO A 65 -14.47 -2.97 5.12
C PRO A 65 -13.93 -1.57 5.44
N ARG A 66 -13.96 -1.19 6.72
CA ARG A 66 -13.44 0.09 7.19
C ARG A 66 -11.93 0.20 6.96
N LEU A 67 -11.16 -0.83 7.29
CA LEU A 67 -9.70 -0.81 7.09
C LEU A 67 -9.35 -0.87 5.60
N ILE A 68 -10.12 -1.62 4.81
CA ILE A 68 -9.97 -1.65 3.35
C ILE A 68 -10.13 -0.25 2.74
N GLU A 69 -11.18 0.48 3.14
CA GLU A 69 -11.45 1.84 2.69
C GLU A 69 -10.40 2.84 3.20
N GLU A 70 -10.09 2.82 4.50
CA GLU A 70 -9.13 3.73 5.14
C GLU A 70 -7.74 3.67 4.50
N TYR A 71 -7.30 2.48 4.10
CA TYR A 71 -6.00 2.27 3.46
C TYR A 71 -6.08 2.20 1.93
N GLY A 72 -7.23 2.44 1.31
CA GLY A 72 -7.39 2.47 -0.15
C GLY A 72 -7.01 1.16 -0.86
N LEU A 73 -7.09 0.01 -0.16
CA LEU A 73 -6.56 -1.27 -0.66
C LEU A 73 -7.23 -1.69 -1.98
N GLU A 74 -8.52 -1.39 -2.13
CA GLU A 74 -9.30 -1.72 -3.32
C GLU A 74 -8.86 -0.95 -4.57
N GLU A 75 -8.29 0.24 -4.42
CA GLU A 75 -7.78 1.04 -5.54
C GLU A 75 -6.52 0.41 -6.16
N LEU A 76 -5.78 -0.36 -5.36
CA LEU A 76 -4.57 -1.05 -5.80
C LEU A 76 -4.86 -2.48 -6.30
N ILE A 77 -5.68 -3.24 -5.59
CA ILE A 77 -5.86 -4.67 -5.85
C ILE A 77 -6.86 -4.98 -6.98
N ASN A 78 -7.77 -4.05 -7.31
CA ASN A 78 -8.81 -4.28 -8.33
C ASN A 78 -8.45 -3.73 -9.72
N ILE A 79 -7.20 -3.32 -9.92
CA ILE A 79 -6.74 -2.86 -11.24
C ILE A 79 -6.71 -3.99 -12.26
N ASP A 80 -6.82 -3.63 -13.54
CA ASP A 80 -6.47 -4.53 -14.64
C ASP A 80 -4.98 -4.38 -14.96
N THR A 81 -4.23 -5.46 -14.71
CA THR A 81 -2.78 -5.54 -14.90
C THR A 81 -2.30 -5.11 -16.29
N ALA A 82 -3.14 -5.16 -17.33
CA ALA A 82 -2.77 -4.74 -18.68
C ALA A 82 -2.56 -3.21 -18.79
N TYR A 83 -3.17 -2.42 -17.91
CA TYR A 83 -3.14 -0.96 -17.97
C TYR A 83 -2.06 -0.32 -17.11
N TYR A 84 -1.40 -1.08 -16.22
CA TYR A 84 -0.49 -0.55 -15.20
C TYR A 84 0.93 -1.13 -15.36
N PRO A 85 1.97 -0.46 -14.84
CA PRO A 85 3.37 -0.78 -15.11
C PRO A 85 3.91 -1.97 -14.30
N LEU A 86 3.14 -3.03 -14.09
CA LEU A 86 3.56 -4.17 -13.28
C LEU A 86 4.77 -4.92 -13.86
N GLU A 87 4.97 -4.86 -15.18
CA GLU A 87 6.17 -5.40 -15.84
C GLU A 87 7.44 -4.61 -15.52
N LYS A 88 7.29 -3.38 -15.03
CA LYS A 88 8.37 -2.48 -14.61
C LYS A 88 8.51 -2.43 -13.08
N SER A 89 7.73 -3.22 -12.35
CA SER A 89 7.86 -3.27 -10.89
C SER A 89 9.24 -3.77 -10.51
N GLU A 90 9.83 -3.09 -9.54
CA GLU A 90 11.09 -3.50 -8.91
C GLU A 90 10.88 -4.60 -7.87
N CYS A 91 9.62 -4.89 -7.51
CA CYS A 91 9.27 -5.93 -6.55
C CYS A 91 9.62 -7.33 -7.10
N THR A 92 10.64 -7.92 -6.50
CA THR A 92 11.18 -9.23 -6.82
C THR A 92 10.48 -10.35 -6.04
N SER A 93 10.64 -11.58 -6.52
CA SER A 93 10.25 -12.79 -5.79
C SER A 93 10.91 -12.91 -4.41
N GLU A 94 12.09 -12.32 -4.21
CA GLU A 94 12.79 -12.36 -2.92
C GLU A 94 12.15 -11.38 -1.93
N GLU A 95 11.78 -10.20 -2.39
CA GLU A 95 11.11 -9.19 -1.56
C GLU A 95 9.75 -9.69 -1.08
N ILE A 96 8.93 -10.30 -1.95
CA ILE A 96 7.65 -10.87 -1.50
C ILE A 96 7.84 -12.03 -0.51
N LYS A 97 8.94 -12.79 -0.59
CA LYS A 97 9.24 -13.87 0.37
C LYS A 97 9.52 -13.37 1.79
N ARG A 98 9.71 -12.07 2.01
CA ARG A 98 9.78 -11.48 3.38
C ARG A 98 8.54 -11.82 4.21
N PHE A 99 7.37 -11.92 3.56
CA PHE A 99 6.09 -12.21 4.20
C PHE A 99 6.02 -13.60 4.85
N LEU A 100 6.83 -14.57 4.40
CA LEU A 100 6.90 -15.91 4.99
C LEU A 100 7.34 -15.91 6.46
N LYS A 101 8.01 -14.84 6.91
CA LYS A 101 8.52 -14.68 8.28
C LYS A 101 7.69 -13.71 9.11
N LEU A 102 6.73 -13.02 8.50
CA LEU A 102 5.94 -12.00 9.16
C LEU A 102 4.70 -12.62 9.83
N GLN A 103 4.43 -12.18 11.06
CA GLN A 103 3.22 -12.53 11.78
C GLN A 103 2.52 -11.23 12.19
N PRO A 104 1.41 -10.85 11.54
CA PRO A 104 0.74 -9.61 11.85
C PRO A 104 0.22 -9.65 13.28
N SER A 105 0.44 -8.57 14.03
CA SER A 105 -0.06 -8.45 15.40
C SER A 105 -1.54 -8.09 15.44
N SER A 106 -2.04 -7.49 14.35
CA SER A 106 -3.42 -7.05 14.15
C SER A 106 -3.80 -7.18 12.67
N GLU A 107 -5.11 -7.13 12.43
CA GLU A 107 -5.66 -7.02 11.07
C GLU A 107 -5.16 -5.75 10.34
N GLU A 108 -5.02 -4.65 11.07
CA GLU A 108 -4.49 -3.40 10.51
C GLU A 108 -3.06 -3.57 9.98
N CYS A 109 -2.19 -4.30 10.70
CA CYS A 109 -0.85 -4.62 10.19
C CYS A 109 -0.90 -5.43 8.89
N MET A 110 -1.83 -6.39 8.79
CA MET A 110 -2.03 -7.17 7.57
C MET A 110 -2.43 -6.29 6.39
N ILE A 111 -3.44 -5.42 6.57
CA ILE A 111 -3.92 -4.50 5.53
C ILE A 111 -2.83 -3.51 5.11
N VAL A 112 -2.10 -2.95 6.07
CA VAL A 112 -0.98 -2.04 5.81
C VAL A 112 0.08 -2.72 4.96
N TRP A 113 0.51 -3.93 5.33
CA TRP A 113 1.56 -4.61 4.57
C TRP A 113 1.10 -5.02 3.16
N LEU A 114 -0.16 -5.43 3.01
CA LEU A 114 -0.75 -5.72 1.69
C LEU A 114 -0.78 -4.45 0.82
N ARG A 115 -1.18 -3.32 1.40
CA ARG A 115 -1.20 -2.03 0.70
C ARG A 115 0.20 -1.60 0.29
N ASP A 116 1.19 -1.74 1.16
CA ASP A 116 2.57 -1.36 0.87
C ASP A 116 3.16 -2.20 -0.27
N ILE A 117 2.98 -3.52 -0.24
CA ILE A 117 3.50 -4.38 -1.32
C ILE A 117 2.77 -4.17 -2.65
N LEU A 118 1.46 -3.89 -2.61
CA LEU A 118 0.72 -3.55 -3.82
C LEU A 118 1.14 -2.20 -4.39
N TRP A 119 1.48 -1.24 -3.54
CA TRP A 119 2.06 0.03 -3.99
C TRP A 119 3.39 -0.20 -4.73
N GLU A 120 4.29 -0.99 -4.15
CA GLU A 120 5.57 -1.39 -4.78
C GLU A 120 5.38 -2.13 -6.11
N LEU A 121 4.29 -2.89 -6.25
CA LEU A 121 3.96 -3.62 -7.48
C LEU A 121 3.36 -2.75 -8.59
N VAL A 122 2.52 -1.79 -8.22
CA VAL A 122 1.63 -1.09 -9.16
C VAL A 122 2.14 0.29 -9.54
N VAL A 123 2.88 0.95 -8.65
CA VAL A 123 3.36 2.31 -8.84
C VAL A 123 4.79 2.28 -9.38
N LEU A 124 5.03 2.97 -10.49
CA LEU A 124 6.38 3.11 -11.02
C LEU A 124 7.23 3.98 -10.08
N SER A 125 8.30 3.39 -9.57
CA SER A 125 9.38 4.12 -8.90
C SER A 125 10.32 4.74 -9.93
N VAL A 126 10.79 5.96 -9.68
CA VAL A 126 11.79 6.64 -10.52
C VAL A 126 12.96 7.15 -9.69
N ASP A 127 14.17 7.03 -10.24
CA ASP A 127 15.44 7.47 -9.64
C ASP A 127 15.60 8.99 -9.56
N ILE A 128 14.70 9.65 -8.84
CA ILE A 128 14.69 11.08 -8.60
C ILE A 128 14.92 11.32 -7.11
N GLU A 129 15.92 12.14 -6.79
CA GLU A 129 16.16 12.54 -5.41
C GLU A 129 15.12 13.57 -4.95
N CYS A 130 14.48 13.30 -3.82
CA CYS A 130 13.59 14.23 -3.15
C CYS A 130 14.40 15.40 -2.56
N LYS A 131 14.18 16.62 -3.07
CA LYS A 131 14.85 17.83 -2.57
C LYS A 131 14.54 18.17 -1.11
N ASN A 132 13.48 17.61 -0.53
CA ASN A 132 13.09 17.91 0.85
C ASN A 132 13.77 16.99 1.88
N CYS A 133 13.99 15.71 1.57
CA CYS A 133 14.55 14.74 2.53
C CYS A 133 15.76 13.95 2.03
N GLY A 134 16.18 14.14 0.78
CA GLY A 134 17.34 13.45 0.17
C GLY A 134 17.08 11.98 -0.19
N LYS A 135 15.85 11.47 0.02
CA LYS A 135 15.50 10.10 -0.37
C LYS A 135 15.49 9.97 -1.90
N LEU A 136 16.16 8.95 -2.40
CA LEU A 136 16.05 8.47 -3.77
C LEU A 136 14.75 7.66 -3.93
N GLU A 137 14.23 7.52 -5.15
CA GLU A 137 12.98 6.80 -5.48
C GLU A 137 11.71 7.60 -5.14
N MET A 138 11.16 8.24 -6.18
CA MET A 138 9.85 8.90 -6.14
C MET A 138 8.80 8.07 -6.89
N SER A 139 7.55 8.13 -6.43
CA SER A 139 6.41 7.50 -7.08
C SER A 139 5.93 8.35 -8.25
N ALA A 140 5.80 7.77 -9.45
CA ALA A 140 5.14 8.42 -10.58
C ALA A 140 3.61 8.23 -10.51
N LEU A 141 2.88 9.34 -10.38
CA LEU A 141 1.43 9.39 -10.21
C LEU A 141 0.80 10.34 -11.23
N PHE A 142 -0.51 10.26 -11.44
CA PHE A 142 -1.21 11.10 -12.40
C PHE A 142 -2.11 12.14 -11.71
N ASN A 143 -1.93 13.41 -12.07
CA ASN A 143 -2.80 14.49 -11.63
C ASN A 143 -3.97 14.63 -12.61
N ILE A 144 -5.18 14.35 -12.13
CA ILE A 144 -6.40 14.38 -12.95
C ILE A 144 -6.71 15.80 -13.44
N LYS A 145 -6.41 16.83 -12.64
CA LYS A 145 -6.77 18.22 -12.97
C LYS A 145 -5.88 18.79 -14.07
N THR A 146 -4.58 18.50 -14.02
CA THR A 146 -3.60 19.01 -14.99
C THR A 146 -3.33 18.02 -16.11
N GLU A 147 -3.92 16.83 -16.05
CA GLU A 147 -3.75 15.73 -17.02
C GLU A 147 -2.28 15.36 -17.27
N ASN A 148 -1.46 15.40 -16.21
CA ASN A 148 -0.03 15.17 -16.31
C ASN A 148 0.50 14.28 -15.18
N VAL A 149 1.58 13.55 -15.48
CA VAL A 149 2.32 12.79 -14.49
C VAL A 149 3.14 13.73 -13.60
N PHE A 150 3.21 13.41 -12.32
CA PHE A 150 4.06 14.07 -11.33
C PHE A 150 4.72 13.01 -10.44
N PHE A 151 5.71 13.44 -9.68
CA PHE A 151 6.47 12.61 -8.77
C PHE A 151 6.14 12.97 -7.32
N GLU A 152 5.90 11.96 -6.49
CA GLU A 152 5.71 12.11 -5.05
C GLU A 152 6.76 11.34 -4.27
N CYS A 153 7.36 11.98 -3.26
CA CYS A 153 8.27 11.29 -2.35
C CYS A 153 7.48 10.41 -1.36
N THR A 154 7.76 9.11 -1.36
CA THR A 154 7.13 8.12 -0.47
C THR A 154 7.40 8.35 1.01
N GLN A 155 8.42 9.15 1.36
CA GLN A 155 8.80 9.40 2.75
C GLN A 155 8.19 10.69 3.33
N CYS A 156 8.12 11.77 2.55
CA CYS A 156 7.70 13.07 3.07
C CYS A 156 6.56 13.74 2.29
N GLY A 157 6.01 13.07 1.26
CA GLY A 157 4.92 13.59 0.44
C GLY A 157 5.29 14.82 -0.41
N TRP A 158 6.57 15.15 -0.53
CA TRP A 158 6.99 16.26 -1.39
C TRP A 158 6.76 15.90 -2.86
N VAL A 159 6.14 16.81 -3.60
CA VAL A 159 5.75 16.61 -5.00
C VAL A 159 6.54 17.47 -5.96
N LYS A 160 6.70 16.98 -7.19
CA LYS A 160 7.36 17.68 -8.29
C LYS A 160 6.73 17.27 -9.63
N THR A 161 6.44 18.22 -10.50
CA THR A 161 6.02 17.92 -11.88
C THR A 161 7.20 17.49 -12.75
N ILE A 162 6.92 16.88 -13.90
CA ILE A 162 7.95 16.51 -14.90
C ILE A 162 8.84 17.70 -15.29
N ASP A 163 8.24 18.89 -15.46
CA ASP A 163 8.95 20.11 -15.85
C ASP A 163 9.79 20.74 -14.72
N GLY A 164 9.75 20.14 -13.52
CA GLY A 164 10.60 20.57 -12.41
C GLY A 164 9.97 21.53 -11.42
N TYR A 165 8.71 21.92 -11.63
CA TYR A 165 7.99 22.79 -10.72
C TYR A 165 7.44 21.98 -9.54
N SER A 166 7.63 22.49 -8.33
CA SER A 166 6.90 22.03 -7.15
C SER A 166 5.63 22.87 -7.04
N ASP A 167 4.47 22.24 -7.18
CA ASP A 167 3.18 22.91 -6.99
C ASP A 167 2.62 22.61 -5.59
N GLU A 168 1.61 23.37 -5.18
CA GLU A 168 0.82 23.12 -3.97
C GLU A 168 0.21 21.70 -3.96
N SER A 169 -0.23 21.26 -2.78
CA SER A 169 -0.83 19.94 -2.53
C SER A 169 -1.71 19.47 -3.69
N ILE A 170 -1.31 18.40 -4.38
CA ILE A 170 -2.10 17.81 -5.45
C ILE A 170 -3.22 17.00 -4.79
N LYS A 171 -4.48 17.39 -5.04
CA LYS A 171 -5.64 16.79 -4.36
C LYS A 171 -6.36 15.72 -5.18
N THR A 172 -6.23 15.78 -6.51
CA THR A 172 -6.95 14.89 -7.43
C THR A 172 -5.96 13.99 -8.14
N ILE A 173 -5.67 12.85 -7.52
CA ILE A 173 -4.62 11.91 -7.91
C ILE A 173 -5.25 10.57 -8.31
N ARG A 174 -4.65 9.91 -9.30
CA ARG A 174 -4.84 8.48 -9.54
C ARG A 174 -3.49 7.83 -9.84
N LEU A 175 -3.45 6.50 -9.79
CA LEU A 175 -2.35 5.70 -10.29
C LEU A 175 -2.08 6.03 -11.76
N ALA A 176 -0.79 6.13 -12.13
CA ALA A 176 -0.39 6.32 -13.52
C ALA A 176 -0.50 4.99 -14.29
N THR A 177 -1.11 5.03 -15.47
CA THR A 177 -1.21 3.90 -16.39
C THR A 177 0.03 3.81 -17.28
N ASN A 178 0.21 2.68 -17.95
CA ASN A 178 1.23 2.51 -18.99
C ASN A 178 1.16 3.63 -20.06
N GLN A 179 -0.05 4.06 -20.43
CA GLN A 179 -0.22 5.12 -21.42
C GLN A 179 0.24 6.48 -20.88
N ASP A 180 -0.08 6.81 -19.63
CA ASP A 180 0.35 8.07 -19.00
C ASP A 180 1.88 8.12 -18.90
N LEU A 181 2.49 7.03 -18.46
CA LEU A 181 3.94 6.90 -18.29
C LEU A 181 4.68 6.97 -19.62
N LYS A 182 4.11 6.38 -20.68
CA LYS A 182 4.65 6.47 -22.05
C LYS A 182 4.59 7.88 -22.61
N ILE A 183 3.47 8.60 -22.40
CA ILE A 183 3.34 10.02 -22.79
C ILE A 183 4.37 10.88 -22.04
N ALA A 184 4.59 10.57 -20.76
CA ALA A 184 5.60 11.21 -19.92
C ALA A 184 7.06 10.85 -20.27
N GLY A 185 7.29 9.88 -21.16
CA GLY A 185 8.63 9.41 -21.53
C GLY A 185 9.35 8.62 -20.42
N LEU A 186 8.60 7.97 -19.54
CA LEU A 186 9.13 7.19 -18.41
C LEU A 186 9.28 5.69 -18.74
N ILE A 187 8.54 5.18 -19.73
CA ILE A 187 8.60 3.79 -20.20
C ILE A 187 8.48 3.67 -21.73
#